data_AF-A0A2S2QUI9-F1
#
_entry.id   AF-A0A2S2QUI9-F1
#
_cell.length_a   1.000
_cell.length_b   1.000
_cell.length_c   1.000
_cell.angle_alpha   90.00
_cell.angle_beta   90.00
_cell.angle_gamma   90.00
#
_symmetry.space_group_name_H-M   'P 1'
#
loop_
_entity.id
_entity.type
_entity.pdbx_description
1 polymer ?
#
loop_
_entity_poly.entity_id
_entity_poly.type
_entity_poly.pdbx_seq_one_letter_code
_entity_poly.pdbx_strand_id
1 'polypeptide(L)'
;MESLLKEVKTHLRNIPGIEDRNPIDVLNIEDKKYMLTLPVPLMIVGSKYDAYQNFEPAKKRVLCQCLRYVAHTYGASLVFHGLNDTALVKQSKEMMSHYGFGTSYPKKCVFDSNRALIVPAGCDSFDKIDDQNSVGTIRSMEKYKNLFASNFKQMALEVSEHLSNLDPLNDPN
;
A
#
# COMPACT_ATOMS: atom_id res chain seq x y z
N MET A 1 10.98 -13.79 10.78
CA MET A 1 9.78 -13.14 10.21
C MET A 1 8.67 -14.16 9.94
N GLU A 2 8.95 -15.27 9.25
CA GLU A 2 7.93 -16.31 8.98
C GLU A 2 7.31 -16.96 10.23
N SER A 3 8.11 -17.19 11.28
CA SER A 3 7.59 -17.73 12.56
C SER A 3 6.57 -16.79 13.21
N LEU A 4 6.85 -15.49 13.20
CA LEU A 4 5.96 -14.46 13.75
C LEU A 4 4.67 -14.37 12.93
N LEU A 5 4.78 -14.40 11.59
CA LEU A 5 3.62 -14.44 10.69
C LEU A 5 2.75 -15.68 10.93
N LYS A 6 3.37 -16.84 11.16
CA LYS A 6 2.66 -18.09 11.48
C LYS A 6 1.93 -17.98 12.82
N GLU A 7 2.59 -17.45 13.84
CA GLU A 7 2.04 -17.29 15.18
C GLU A 7 0.87 -16.29 15.23
N VAL A 8 1.00 -15.16 14.54
CA VAL A 8 -0.08 -14.18 14.41
C VAL A 8 -1.24 -14.76 13.59
N LYS A 9 -0.97 -15.50 12.50
CA LYS A 9 -2.02 -16.20 11.73
C LYS A 9 -2.80 -17.21 12.59
N THR A 10 -2.12 -17.95 13.46
CA THR A 10 -2.76 -18.90 14.39
C THR A 10 -3.62 -18.17 15.42
N HIS A 11 -3.12 -17.09 16.01
CA HIS A 11 -3.85 -16.31 17.00
C HIS A 11 -5.09 -15.64 16.42
N LEU A 12 -5.00 -15.06 15.23
CA LEU A 12 -6.15 -14.42 14.59
C LEU A 12 -7.22 -15.42 14.13
N ARG A 13 -6.84 -16.65 13.75
CA ARG A 13 -7.81 -17.69 13.39
C ARG A 13 -8.71 -18.12 14.56
N ASN A 14 -8.26 -17.89 15.79
CA ASN A 14 -9.00 -18.23 17.00
C ASN A 14 -9.94 -17.11 17.49
N ILE A 15 -10.00 -15.97 16.80
CA ILE A 15 -10.90 -14.87 17.15
C ILE A 15 -12.24 -15.09 16.41
N PRO A 16 -13.35 -15.35 17.13
CA PRO A 16 -14.66 -15.54 16.51
C PRO A 16 -15.07 -14.30 15.70
N GLY A 17 -15.53 -14.49 14.46
CA GLY A 17 -15.98 -13.40 13.58
C GLY A 17 -14.86 -12.66 12.82
N ILE A 18 -13.60 -13.12 12.87
CA ILE A 18 -12.54 -12.57 12.01
C ILE A 18 -12.78 -12.83 10.53
N GLU A 19 -13.43 -13.95 10.17
CA GLU A 19 -13.78 -14.27 8.78
C GLU A 19 -14.77 -13.26 8.19
N ASP A 20 -15.70 -12.73 9.00
CA ASP A 20 -16.66 -11.69 8.59
C ASP A 20 -16.02 -10.28 8.56
N ARG A 21 -14.95 -10.06 9.33
CA ARG A 21 -14.23 -8.77 9.43
C ARG A 21 -13.10 -8.62 8.41
N ASN A 22 -12.71 -9.71 7.77
CA ASN A 22 -11.72 -9.70 6.70
C ASN A 22 -12.39 -10.14 5.39
N PRO A 23 -13.32 -9.34 4.83
CA PRO A 23 -13.97 -9.64 3.55
C PRO A 23 -13.04 -9.41 2.36
N ILE A 24 -11.71 -9.36 2.58
CA ILE A 24 -10.75 -9.61 1.52
C ILE A 24 -10.72 -11.12 1.29
N ASP A 25 -11.90 -11.68 0.99
CA ASP A 25 -11.96 -12.85 0.16
C ASP A 25 -11.23 -12.41 -1.10
N VAL A 26 -10.02 -12.94 -1.28
CA VAL A 26 -9.14 -12.57 -2.37
C VAL A 26 -9.87 -13.07 -3.61
N LEU A 27 -10.75 -12.24 -4.17
CA LEU A 27 -11.67 -12.56 -5.27
C LEU A 27 -10.93 -13.07 -6.51
N ASN A 28 -9.60 -12.95 -6.52
CA ASN A 28 -8.73 -13.42 -7.57
C ASN A 28 -7.86 -14.61 -7.10
N ILE A 29 -8.36 -15.83 -7.33
CA ILE A 29 -7.73 -17.10 -6.95
C ILE A 29 -6.36 -17.29 -7.63
N GLU A 30 -6.16 -16.72 -8.82
CA GLU A 30 -4.97 -16.95 -9.64
C GLU A 30 -3.69 -16.29 -9.08
N ASP A 31 -3.82 -15.11 -8.48
CA ASP A 31 -2.70 -14.34 -7.94
C ASP A 31 -2.35 -14.72 -6.50
N LYS A 32 -3.25 -15.43 -5.80
CA LYS A 32 -3.12 -15.74 -4.36
C LYS A 32 -1.81 -16.43 -4.01
N LYS A 33 -1.25 -17.25 -4.92
CA LYS A 33 0.04 -17.93 -4.74
C LYS A 33 1.26 -17.00 -4.74
N TYR A 34 1.12 -15.78 -5.27
CA TYR A 34 2.19 -14.78 -5.36
C TYR A 34 2.01 -13.64 -4.33
N MET A 35 0.90 -13.64 -3.61
CA MET A 35 0.63 -12.66 -2.55
C MET A 35 1.22 -13.10 -1.22
N LEU A 36 1.68 -12.13 -0.45
CA LEU A 36 2.19 -12.26 0.91
C LEU A 36 1.23 -11.54 1.87
N THR A 37 -0.03 -11.98 1.90
CA THR A 37 -1.05 -11.32 2.72
C THR A 37 -0.68 -11.30 4.19
N LEU A 38 -0.85 -10.12 4.80
CA LEU A 38 -0.65 -9.95 6.23
C LEU A 38 -1.83 -10.53 7.00
N PRO A 39 -1.60 -11.02 8.22
CA PRO A 39 -2.67 -11.55 9.06
C PRO A 39 -3.62 -10.44 9.54
N VAL A 40 -3.16 -9.19 9.55
CA VAL A 40 -3.95 -8.01 9.92
C VAL A 40 -4.37 -7.22 8.68
N PRO A 41 -5.54 -6.55 8.67
CA PRO A 41 -5.92 -5.65 7.59
C PRO A 41 -4.88 -4.55 7.39
N LEU A 42 -4.53 -4.28 6.12
CA LEU A 42 -3.55 -3.27 5.74
C LEU A 42 -4.18 -2.26 4.78
N MET A 43 -3.91 -0.98 5.02
CA MET A 43 -4.30 0.12 4.16
C MET A 43 -3.09 1.02 3.93
N ILE A 44 -2.78 1.29 2.67
CA ILE A 44 -1.74 2.22 2.24
C ILE A 44 -2.40 3.54 1.85
N VAL A 45 -1.91 4.64 2.40
CA VAL A 45 -2.45 5.99 2.15
C VAL A 45 -1.39 6.86 1.49
N GLY A 46 -1.64 7.24 0.24
CA GLY A 46 -0.85 8.25 -0.47
C GLY A 46 -1.35 9.65 -0.10
N SER A 47 -0.71 10.31 0.86
CA SER A 47 -1.07 11.67 1.27
C SER A 47 -0.48 12.75 0.34
N LYS A 48 -0.84 14.01 0.60
CA LYS A 48 -0.41 15.19 -0.20
C LYS A 48 -0.74 15.05 -1.69
N TYR A 49 -1.99 14.69 -1.98
CA TYR A 49 -2.47 14.54 -3.35
C TYR A 49 -2.28 15.81 -4.20
N ASP A 50 -2.33 16.98 -3.58
CA ASP A 50 -2.02 18.28 -4.18
C ASP A 50 -0.61 18.35 -4.77
N ALA A 51 0.40 17.80 -4.09
CA ALA A 51 1.75 17.70 -4.63
C ALA A 51 1.83 16.67 -5.77
N TYR A 52 1.14 15.53 -5.61
CA TYR A 52 1.08 14.48 -6.62
C TYR A 52 0.46 14.97 -7.94
N GLN A 53 -0.57 15.82 -7.87
CA GLN A 53 -1.23 16.38 -9.06
C GLN A 53 -0.27 17.11 -9.99
N ASN A 54 0.83 17.66 -9.45
CA ASN A 54 1.84 18.39 -10.23
C ASN A 54 2.95 17.49 -10.79
N PHE A 55 2.90 16.17 -10.59
CA PHE A 55 3.91 15.27 -11.15
C PHE A 55 3.71 15.09 -12.66
N GLU A 56 4.83 14.87 -13.35
CA GLU A 56 4.86 14.47 -14.76
C GLU A 56 4.05 13.18 -14.97
N PRO A 57 3.27 13.05 -16.07
CA PRO A 57 2.45 11.87 -16.34
C PRO A 57 3.22 10.54 -16.31
N ALA A 58 4.46 10.52 -16.82
CA ALA A 58 5.31 9.34 -16.78
C ALA A 58 5.66 8.92 -15.33
N LYS A 59 5.98 9.87 -14.46
CA LYS A 59 6.26 9.62 -13.04
C LYS A 59 5.02 9.16 -12.29
N LYS A 60 3.85 9.77 -12.57
CA LYS A 60 2.55 9.34 -12.02
C LYS A 60 2.27 7.88 -12.36
N ARG A 61 2.43 7.50 -13.63
CA ARG A 61 2.24 6.13 -14.10
C ARG A 61 3.11 5.14 -13.33
N VAL A 62 4.41 5.40 -13.26
CA VAL A 62 5.36 4.53 -12.53
C VAL A 62 5.02 4.44 -11.04
N LEU A 63 4.73 5.57 -10.39
CA LEU A 63 4.39 5.59 -8.97
C LEU A 63 3.12 4.79 -8.67
N CYS A 64 2.05 5.04 -9.43
CA CYS A 64 0.80 4.30 -9.30
C CYS A 64 1.00 2.81 -9.53
N GLN A 65 1.79 2.43 -10.53
CA GLN A 65 2.10 1.05 -10.83
C GLN A 65 2.81 0.36 -9.65
N CYS A 66 3.83 1.00 -9.09
CA CYS A 66 4.57 0.47 -7.95
C CYS A 66 3.70 0.36 -6.70
N LEU A 67 2.90 1.39 -6.39
CA LEU A 67 2.02 1.39 -5.22
C LEU A 67 0.93 0.32 -5.34
N ARG A 68 0.33 0.16 -6.53
CA ARG A 68 -0.65 -0.89 -6.81
C ARG A 68 -0.03 -2.28 -6.65
N TYR A 69 1.19 -2.48 -7.17
CA TYR A 69 1.92 -3.75 -7.00
C TYR A 69 2.14 -4.10 -5.53
N VAL A 70 2.63 -3.14 -4.73
CA VAL A 70 2.87 -3.33 -3.30
C VAL A 70 1.56 -3.61 -2.56
N ALA A 71 0.51 -2.83 -2.85
CA ALA A 71 -0.80 -3.02 -2.24
C ALA A 71 -1.34 -4.43 -2.52
N HIS A 72 -1.34 -4.85 -3.78
CA HIS A 72 -1.80 -6.18 -4.17
C HIS A 72 -0.95 -7.29 -3.54
N THR A 73 0.39 -7.13 -3.53
CA THR A 73 1.30 -8.11 -2.92
C THR A 73 0.95 -8.40 -1.47
N TYR A 74 0.63 -7.39 -0.67
CA TYR A 74 0.32 -7.57 0.75
C TYR A 74 -1.18 -7.71 1.05
N GLY A 75 -2.03 -7.73 0.02
CA GLY A 75 -3.49 -7.73 0.19
C GLY A 75 -4.00 -6.46 0.86
N ALA A 76 -3.33 -5.33 0.65
CA ALA A 76 -3.71 -4.04 1.20
C ALA A 76 -4.68 -3.31 0.28
N SER A 77 -5.50 -2.44 0.87
CA SER A 77 -6.15 -1.39 0.08
C SER A 77 -5.21 -0.19 -0.09
N LEU A 78 -5.35 0.54 -1.19
CA LEU A 78 -4.58 1.74 -1.49
C LEU A 78 -5.52 2.89 -1.80
N VAL A 79 -5.36 4.02 -1.10
CA VAL A 79 -6.11 5.25 -1.39
C VAL A 79 -5.21 6.46 -1.40
N PHE A 80 -5.53 7.42 -2.26
CA PHE A 80 -4.94 8.75 -2.21
C PHE A 80 -5.80 9.69 -1.36
N HIS A 81 -5.10 10.55 -0.62
CA HIS A 81 -5.68 11.46 0.35
C HIS A 81 -5.17 12.89 0.12
N GLY A 82 -6.09 13.85 0.11
CA GLY A 82 -5.78 15.28 0.09
C GLY A 82 -6.59 16.00 1.17
N LEU A 83 -5.91 16.77 2.02
CA LEU A 83 -6.55 17.49 3.15
C LEU A 83 -7.60 18.51 2.66
N ASN A 84 -7.34 19.12 1.50
CA ASN A 84 -8.19 20.16 0.94
C ASN A 84 -9.29 19.62 0.00
N ASP A 85 -9.31 18.32 -0.27
CA ASP A 85 -10.30 17.68 -1.13
C ASP A 85 -11.29 16.87 -0.28
N THR A 86 -12.50 17.42 -0.09
CA THR A 86 -13.54 16.81 0.75
C THR A 86 -13.97 15.43 0.25
N ALA A 87 -13.91 15.16 -1.05
CA ALA A 87 -14.24 13.86 -1.61
C ALA A 87 -13.17 12.81 -1.26
N LEU A 88 -11.89 13.17 -1.34
CA LEU A 88 -10.78 12.27 -0.96
C LEU A 88 -10.75 12.03 0.56
N VAL A 89 -11.03 13.05 1.36
CA VAL A 89 -11.17 12.91 2.82
C VAL A 89 -12.30 11.94 3.16
N LYS A 90 -13.49 12.13 2.56
CA LYS A 90 -14.65 11.27 2.78
C LYS A 90 -14.32 9.82 2.44
N GLN A 91 -13.73 9.59 1.29
CA GLN A 91 -13.39 8.25 0.83
C GLN A 91 -12.36 7.54 1.72
N SER A 92 -11.33 8.28 2.16
CA SER A 92 -10.33 7.74 3.09
C SER A 92 -11.00 7.33 4.41
N LYS A 93 -11.93 8.17 4.92
CA LYS A 93 -12.69 7.90 6.15
C LYS A 93 -13.62 6.70 6.00
N GLU A 94 -14.32 6.55 4.87
CA GLU A 94 -15.19 5.40 4.62
C GLU A 94 -14.39 4.08 4.64
N MET A 95 -13.21 4.06 4.01
CA MET A 95 -12.36 2.88 4.01
C MET A 95 -11.79 2.57 5.40
N MET A 96 -11.31 3.58 6.14
CA MET A 96 -10.88 3.39 7.53
C MET A 96 -12.02 2.94 8.44
N SER A 97 -13.23 3.48 8.24
CA SER A 97 -14.43 3.10 9.00
C SER A 97 -14.77 1.63 8.78
N HIS A 98 -14.60 1.10 7.57
CA HIS A 98 -14.76 -0.33 7.33
C HIS A 98 -13.77 -1.15 8.17
N TYR A 99 -12.48 -0.82 8.12
CA TYR A 99 -11.47 -1.58 8.87
C TYR A 99 -11.60 -1.43 10.40
N GLY A 100 -12.00 -0.26 10.88
CA GLY A 100 -12.12 0.03 12.32
C GLY A 100 -13.45 -0.42 12.93
N PHE A 101 -14.55 -0.35 12.17
CA PHE A 101 -15.91 -0.50 12.71
C PHE A 101 -16.80 -1.46 11.91
N GLY A 102 -16.31 -2.08 10.84
CA GLY A 102 -17.08 -3.05 10.04
C GLY A 102 -18.21 -2.43 9.21
N THR A 103 -18.13 -1.13 8.88
CA THR A 103 -19.10 -0.49 7.97
C THR A 103 -18.99 -1.06 6.55
N SER A 104 -19.89 -0.71 5.63
CA SER A 104 -19.83 -1.23 4.25
C SER A 104 -18.48 -0.97 3.56
N TYR A 105 -17.94 -1.98 2.87
CA TYR A 105 -16.66 -1.87 2.17
C TYR A 105 -16.81 -1.07 0.85
N PRO A 106 -15.92 -0.10 0.55
CA PRO A 106 -16.02 0.69 -0.68
C PRO A 106 -15.88 -0.18 -1.94
N LYS A 107 -16.84 -0.09 -2.85
CA LYS A 107 -16.82 -0.79 -4.16
C LYS A 107 -16.16 0.00 -5.28
N LYS A 108 -15.98 1.31 -5.09
CA LYS A 108 -15.42 2.21 -6.10
C LYS A 108 -13.95 1.88 -6.30
N CYS A 109 -13.55 1.65 -7.55
CA CYS A 109 -12.18 1.42 -7.95
C CYS A 109 -11.72 2.48 -8.95
N VAL A 110 -10.53 3.04 -8.76
CA VAL A 110 -9.89 4.00 -9.66
C VAL A 110 -8.41 3.65 -9.75
N PHE A 111 -8.02 3.18 -10.94
CA PHE A 111 -6.66 2.72 -11.26
C PHE A 111 -5.87 3.72 -12.12
N ASP A 112 -6.55 4.73 -12.67
CA ASP A 112 -5.98 5.75 -13.55
C ASP A 112 -5.01 6.66 -12.78
N SER A 113 -3.77 6.73 -13.24
CA SER A 113 -2.71 7.56 -12.64
C SER A 113 -2.97 9.06 -12.76
N ASN A 114 -3.86 9.52 -13.65
CA ASN A 114 -4.24 10.93 -13.70
C ASN A 114 -5.27 11.31 -12.62
N ARG A 115 -5.80 10.32 -11.91
CA ARG A 115 -6.80 10.49 -10.86
C ARG A 115 -6.25 10.01 -9.52
N ALA A 116 -6.95 10.37 -8.44
CA ALA A 116 -6.64 9.85 -7.12
C ALA A 116 -6.91 8.34 -7.10
N LEU A 117 -5.88 7.56 -6.75
CA LEU A 117 -5.99 6.11 -6.71
C LEU A 117 -6.95 5.68 -5.60
N ILE A 118 -7.78 4.70 -5.95
CA ILE A 118 -8.74 4.06 -5.04
C ILE A 118 -8.74 2.59 -5.43
N VAL A 119 -8.00 1.80 -4.69
CA VAL A 119 -7.82 0.37 -4.97
C VAL A 119 -8.19 -0.37 -3.69
N PRO A 120 -9.47 -0.75 -3.53
CA PRO A 120 -9.84 -1.68 -2.48
C PRO A 120 -9.07 -3.00 -2.66
N ALA A 121 -8.65 -3.60 -1.56
CA ALA A 121 -8.02 -4.91 -1.56
C ALA A 121 -8.91 -5.93 -2.29
N GLY A 122 -8.30 -6.75 -3.15
CA GLY A 122 -8.99 -7.74 -3.98
C GLY A 122 -9.55 -7.24 -5.31
N CYS A 123 -9.55 -5.92 -5.57
CA CYS A 123 -10.04 -5.37 -6.85
C CYS A 123 -8.98 -5.30 -7.97
N ASP A 124 -7.72 -5.56 -7.64
CA ASP A 124 -6.58 -5.47 -8.57
C ASP A 124 -6.02 -6.86 -8.94
N SER A 125 -5.12 -6.90 -9.91
CA SER A 125 -4.36 -8.12 -10.26
C SER A 125 -2.97 -7.78 -10.79
N PHE A 126 -2.01 -8.68 -10.66
CA PHE A 126 -0.65 -8.44 -11.19
C PHE A 126 -0.66 -8.18 -12.70
N ASP A 127 -1.54 -8.85 -13.43
CA ASP A 127 -1.71 -8.65 -14.88
C ASP A 127 -2.26 -7.27 -15.24
N LYS A 128 -3.20 -6.73 -14.44
CA LYS A 128 -3.73 -5.36 -14.61
C LYS A 128 -2.77 -4.27 -14.17
N ILE A 129 -1.71 -4.60 -13.43
CA ILE A 129 -0.72 -3.65 -12.95
C ILE A 129 0.45 -3.59 -13.92
N ASP A 130 0.88 -4.72 -14.47
CA ASP A 130 2.04 -4.75 -15.34
C ASP A 130 1.81 -4.07 -16.70
N ASP A 131 0.56 -3.81 -17.11
CA ASP A 131 0.11 -3.12 -18.34
C ASP A 131 0.73 -3.68 -19.65
N GLN A 132 1.59 -4.68 -19.55
CA GLN A 132 2.40 -5.29 -20.59
C GLN A 132 2.31 -6.79 -20.39
N ASN A 133 1.37 -7.40 -21.11
CA ASN A 133 1.29 -8.85 -21.33
C ASN A 133 2.50 -9.38 -22.13
N SER A 134 3.72 -8.85 -21.91
CA SER A 134 4.93 -9.50 -22.40
C SER A 134 5.10 -10.79 -21.61
N VAL A 135 4.63 -11.89 -22.21
CA VAL A 135 4.86 -13.27 -21.78
C VAL A 135 6.31 -13.40 -21.31
N GLY A 136 6.51 -13.75 -20.05
CA GLY A 136 7.84 -13.89 -19.44
C GLY A 136 8.33 -12.71 -18.60
N THR A 137 7.53 -11.65 -18.42
CA THR A 137 7.90 -10.56 -17.51
C THR A 137 7.92 -11.05 -16.06
N ILE A 138 9.08 -10.96 -15.42
CA ILE A 138 9.27 -11.40 -14.04
C ILE A 138 8.45 -10.48 -13.12
N ARG A 139 7.41 -11.04 -12.49
CA ARG A 139 6.54 -10.37 -11.51
C ARG A 139 7.22 -10.24 -10.13
N SER A 140 8.49 -9.84 -10.09
CA SER A 140 9.28 -9.79 -8.86
C SER A 140 9.23 -8.41 -8.20
N MET A 141 9.31 -8.43 -6.86
CA MET A 141 9.50 -7.20 -6.07
C MET A 141 10.76 -6.44 -6.51
N GLU A 142 11.78 -7.15 -7.00
CA GLU A 142 13.02 -6.55 -7.51
C GLU A 142 12.79 -5.68 -8.75
N LYS A 143 11.95 -6.13 -9.70
CA LYS A 143 11.57 -5.34 -10.88
C LYS A 143 11.00 -3.98 -10.46
N TYR A 144 10.04 -3.98 -9.54
CA TYR A 144 9.35 -2.77 -9.10
C TYR A 144 10.25 -1.86 -8.25
N LYS A 145 11.15 -2.44 -7.45
CA LYS A 145 12.21 -1.67 -6.76
C LYS A 145 13.11 -0.95 -7.76
N ASN A 146 13.58 -1.65 -8.78
CA ASN A 146 14.45 -1.07 -9.81
C ASN A 146 13.72 -0.01 -10.66
N LEU A 147 12.45 -0.26 -11.00
CA LEU A 147 11.61 0.70 -11.72
C LEU A 147 11.39 1.98 -10.91
N PHE A 148 11.13 1.87 -9.61
CA PHE A 148 10.99 3.02 -8.73
C PHE A 148 12.34 3.77 -8.61
N ALA A 149 13.43 3.04 -8.38
CA ALA A 149 14.75 3.62 -8.18
C ALA A 149 15.30 4.38 -9.41
N SER A 150 14.94 3.95 -10.62
CA SER A 150 15.34 4.63 -11.85
C SER A 150 14.54 5.91 -12.14
N ASN A 151 13.35 6.07 -11.56
CA ASN A 151 12.46 7.21 -11.82
C ASN A 151 12.45 8.25 -10.70
N PHE A 152 12.85 7.86 -9.49
CA PHE A 152 12.83 8.71 -8.30
C PHE A 152 14.22 8.73 -7.65
N LYS A 153 14.71 9.94 -7.31
CA LYS A 153 15.98 10.11 -6.62
C LYS A 153 15.94 9.38 -5.28
N GLN A 154 16.83 8.43 -5.09
CA GLN A 154 16.98 7.74 -3.81
C GLN A 154 17.67 8.68 -2.83
N MET A 155 17.08 8.87 -1.66
CA MET A 155 17.74 9.58 -0.57
C MET A 155 18.40 8.55 0.33
N ALA A 156 19.70 8.71 0.59
CA ALA A 156 20.31 8.00 1.69
C ALA A 156 19.62 8.48 2.98
N LEU A 157 19.34 7.56 3.90
CA LEU A 157 19.07 7.95 5.28
C LEU A 157 20.36 8.57 5.80
N GLU A 158 20.47 9.89 5.71
CA GLU A 158 21.36 10.63 6.59
C GLU A 158 20.80 10.36 7.99
N VAL A 159 21.38 9.38 8.68
CA VAL A 159 21.22 9.26 10.13
C VAL A 159 21.70 10.60 10.65
N SER A 160 20.75 11.45 10.99
CA SER A 160 21.03 12.80 11.43
C SER A 160 22.11 12.75 12.52
N GLU A 161 23.28 13.34 12.25
CA GLU A 161 24.33 13.60 13.24
C GLU A 161 23.80 14.43 14.44
N HIS A 162 22.54 14.89 14.43
CA HIS A 162 21.90 15.44 15.62
C HIS A 162 21.62 14.43 16.74
N LEU A 163 21.60 13.12 16.48
CA LEU A 163 21.45 12.12 17.56
C LEU A 163 22.76 11.81 18.28
N SER A 164 23.93 12.14 17.72
CA SER A 164 25.22 11.99 18.40
C SER A 164 25.58 13.18 19.31
N ASN A 165 24.85 14.29 19.24
CA ASN A 165 25.07 15.47 20.09
C ASN A 165 24.08 15.58 21.27
N LEU A 166 23.29 14.53 21.53
CA LEU A 166 22.38 14.43 22.67
C LEU A 166 22.91 13.42 23.70
N ASP A 167 24.22 13.39 23.94
CA ASP A 167 24.75 12.70 25.12
C ASP A 167 24.61 13.63 26.33
N PRO A 168 23.64 13.38 27.24
CA PRO A 168 23.46 14.20 28.45
C PRO A 168 24.65 14.13 29.42
N LEU A 169 25.63 13.24 29.19
CA LEU A 169 26.89 13.21 29.95
C LEU A 169 27.91 14.25 29.48
N ASN A 170 27.68 14.92 28.34
CA ASN A 170 28.61 15.90 27.79
C ASN A 170 28.24 17.36 28.13
N ASP A 171 27.37 17.54 29.13
CA ASP A 171 27.00 18.86 29.64
C ASP A 171 28.19 19.43 30.44
N PRO A 172 28.76 20.59 30.07
CA PRO A 172 29.89 21.17 30.78
C PRO A 172 29.39 21.80 32.09
N ASN A 173 29.40 21.02 33.17
CA ASN A 173 29.38 21.51 34.55
C ASN A 173 30.80 21.58 35.13
#